data_AF-A0A8B7DQH6-F1
#
_entry.id   AF-A0A8B7DQH6-F1
#
_cell.length_a   1.000
_cell.length_b   1.000
_cell.length_c   1.000
_cell.angle_alpha   90.00
_cell.angle_beta   90.00
_cell.angle_gamma   90.00
#
_symmetry.space_group_name_H-M   'P 1'
#
loop_
_entity.id
_entity.type
_entity.pdbx_description
1 polymer ?
#
loop_
_entity_poly.entity_id
_entity_poly.type
_entity_poly.pdbx_seq_one_letter_code
_entity_poly.pdbx_strand_id
1 'polypeptide(L)'
;MKIVRKEMSTHIIDSCANTIIPCQYKIIGCIFKGMRKDYNTHVSSSSQIHLSMALSKVYELQNNEEVLEGRILHLKYNMETREKHDAQIIFSREKQLSKAKKKVLELQNEIIQIEEKMLNNKMTEKLNTEDKKTLSARETEPPEYENQEETQKATPICRHGVIDGCVKCRTNVLDSKKEVKKNNCYQS
;
A
#
# COMPACT_ATOMS: atom_id res chain seq x y z
N MET A 1 0.35 29.39 66.07
CA MET A 1 -0.39 28.11 66.00
C MET A 1 0.60 26.99 66.23
N LYS A 2 0.32 26.04 67.13
CA LYS A 2 1.13 24.83 67.29
C LYS A 2 0.44 23.71 66.51
N ILE A 3 1.13 23.12 65.53
CA ILE A 3 0.59 22.05 64.67
C ILE A 3 1.27 20.75 65.07
N VAL A 4 0.48 19.69 65.24
CA VAL A 4 1.01 18.36 65.57
C VAL A 4 1.78 17.83 64.37
N ARG A 5 2.94 17.20 64.59
CA ARG A 5 3.81 16.69 63.51
C ARG A 5 3.07 15.81 62.49
N LYS A 6 2.14 14.98 62.95
CA LYS A 6 1.33 14.08 62.10
C LYS A 6 0.39 14.84 61.15
N GLU A 7 0.01 16.07 61.49
CA GLU A 7 -0.93 16.91 60.72
C GLU A 7 -0.22 17.96 59.86
N MET A 8 1.12 17.99 59.88
CA MET A 8 1.91 19.03 59.20
C MET A 8 1.71 19.01 57.67
N SER A 9 1.62 17.82 57.07
CA SER A 9 1.40 17.68 55.62
C SER A 9 0.05 18.23 55.20
N THR A 10 -1.03 17.81 55.87
CA THR A 10 -2.39 18.31 55.65
C THR A 10 -2.47 19.81 55.90
N HIS A 11 -1.80 20.31 56.94
CA HIS A 11 -1.75 21.75 57.18
C HIS A 11 -1.11 22.51 56.00
N ILE A 12 0.07 22.09 55.54
CA ILE A 12 0.78 22.76 54.45
C ILE A 12 -0.08 22.79 53.18
N ILE A 13 -0.74 21.67 52.86
CA ILE A 13 -1.54 21.54 51.64
C ILE A 13 -2.82 22.37 51.75
N ASP A 14 -3.57 22.27 52.84
CA ASP A 14 -4.96 22.74 52.88
C ASP A 14 -5.14 24.09 53.57
N SER A 15 -4.34 24.41 54.60
CA SER A 15 -4.65 25.50 55.54
C SER A 15 -3.52 26.48 55.84
N CYS A 16 -2.27 26.16 55.49
CA CYS A 16 -1.13 27.02 55.76
C CYS A 16 -1.23 28.33 54.96
N ALA A 17 -1.33 29.43 55.70
CA ALA A 17 -1.43 30.78 55.15
C ALA A 17 -0.22 31.19 54.30
N ASN A 18 0.95 30.62 54.58
CA ASN A 18 2.21 30.93 53.92
C ASN A 18 2.53 29.96 52.76
N THR A 19 1.68 28.97 52.49
CA THR A 19 1.87 28.09 51.32
C THR A 19 1.70 28.90 50.04
N ILE A 20 2.66 28.78 49.12
CA ILE A 20 2.60 29.40 47.81
C ILE A 20 1.68 28.58 46.93
N ILE A 21 0.61 29.20 46.42
CA ILE A 21 -0.35 28.59 45.52
C ILE A 21 -0.44 29.38 44.21
N PRO A 22 -0.61 28.70 43.05
CA PRO A 22 -0.89 29.37 41.78
C PRO A 22 -2.33 29.90 41.75
N CYS A 23 -2.58 30.91 40.93
CA CYS A 23 -3.93 31.36 40.63
C CYS A 23 -4.75 30.26 39.93
N GLN A 24 -6.05 30.15 40.25
CA GLN A 24 -6.96 29.24 39.55
C GLN A 24 -7.06 29.53 38.04
N TYR A 25 -6.84 30.78 37.64
CA TYR A 25 -6.83 31.22 36.24
C TYR A 25 -5.49 31.01 35.53
N LYS A 26 -4.58 30.19 36.09
CA LYS A 26 -3.32 29.83 35.44
C LYS A 26 -3.52 29.21 34.05
N ILE A 27 -4.60 28.43 33.88
CA ILE A 27 -4.94 27.76 32.62
C ILE A 27 -5.24 28.75 31.47
N ILE A 28 -5.70 29.96 31.79
CA ILE A 28 -5.98 31.03 30.82
C ILE A 28 -4.88 32.10 30.78
N GLY A 29 -3.73 31.83 31.42
CA GLY A 29 -2.54 32.69 31.32
C GLY A 29 -2.22 33.54 32.54
N CYS A 30 -2.95 33.42 33.66
CA CYS A 30 -2.57 34.14 34.88
C CYS A 30 -1.24 33.61 35.46
N ILE A 31 -0.24 34.47 35.58
CA ILE A 31 1.09 34.12 36.09
C ILE A 31 1.23 34.22 37.62
N PHE A 32 0.18 34.66 38.33
CA PHE A 32 0.25 34.86 39.77
C PHE A 32 0.52 33.55 40.52
N LYS A 33 1.53 33.61 41.39
CA LYS A 33 1.85 32.62 42.41
C LYS A 33 2.16 33.39 43.69
N GLY A 34 1.37 33.19 44.74
CA GLY A 34 1.49 33.95 45.98
C GLY A 34 1.10 33.12 47.19
N MET A 35 1.28 33.68 48.39
CA MET A 35 0.87 33.00 49.61
C MET A 35 -0.65 32.85 49.67
N ARG A 36 -1.15 31.76 50.26
CA ARG A 36 -2.58 31.50 50.43
C ARG A 36 -3.33 32.67 51.07
N LYS A 37 -2.71 33.38 52.03
CA LYS A 37 -3.29 34.57 52.66
C LYS A 37 -3.55 35.74 51.68
N ASP A 38 -2.71 35.87 50.65
CA ASP A 38 -2.81 36.95 49.64
C ASP A 38 -3.69 36.54 48.45
N TYR A 39 -4.08 35.26 48.37
CA TYR A 39 -4.84 34.69 47.27
C TYR A 39 -6.18 35.37 47.04
N ASN A 40 -6.99 35.54 48.10
CA ASN A 40 -8.31 36.14 48.00
C ASN A 40 -8.23 37.62 47.58
N THR A 41 -7.21 38.34 48.05
CA THR A 41 -6.94 39.71 47.62
C THR A 41 -6.57 39.76 46.14
N HIS A 42 -5.73 38.85 45.64
CA HIS A 42 -5.44 38.75 44.21
C HIS A 42 -6.69 38.44 43.39
N VAL A 43 -7.47 37.42 43.76
CA VAL A 43 -8.66 37.01 43.01
C VAL A 43 -9.69 38.14 42.92
N SER A 44 -9.91 38.88 44.02
CA SER A 44 -10.84 40.01 44.03
C SER A 44 -10.32 41.21 43.23
N SER A 45 -9.05 41.60 43.41
CA SER A 45 -8.48 42.78 42.75
C SER A 45 -8.19 42.56 41.26
N SER A 46 -7.95 41.31 40.85
CA SER A 46 -7.62 40.93 39.48
C SER A 46 -8.81 40.36 38.70
N SER A 47 -10.02 40.43 39.25
CA SER A 47 -11.25 39.89 38.63
C SER A 47 -11.46 40.38 37.20
N GLN A 48 -11.26 41.68 36.94
CA GLN A 48 -11.36 42.27 35.60
C GLN A 48 -10.29 41.74 34.64
N ILE A 49 -9.06 41.50 35.14
CA ILE A 49 -7.97 40.93 34.35
C ILE A 49 -8.29 39.47 33.99
N HIS A 50 -8.78 38.69 34.96
CA HIS A 50 -9.20 37.30 34.74
C HIS A 50 -10.33 37.21 33.73
N LEU A 51 -11.33 38.08 33.82
CA LEU A 51 -12.43 38.16 32.87
C LEU A 51 -11.94 38.52 31.46
N SER A 52 -11.07 39.54 31.35
CA SER A 52 -10.48 39.95 30.07
C SER A 52 -9.72 38.81 29.40
N MET A 53 -8.84 38.10 30.14
CA MET A 53 -8.12 36.93 29.63
C MET A 53 -9.08 35.81 29.19
N ALA A 54 -10.13 35.54 29.96
CA ALA A 54 -11.13 34.53 29.62
C ALA A 54 -11.85 34.89 28.31
N LEU A 55 -12.29 36.14 28.15
CA LEU A 55 -12.93 36.63 26.94
C LEU A 55 -11.98 36.57 25.74
N SER A 56 -10.73 37.02 25.87
CA SER A 56 -9.73 36.90 24.81
C SER A 56 -9.54 35.45 24.38
N LYS A 57 -9.53 34.50 25.32
CA LYS A 57 -9.41 33.08 24.99
C LYS A 57 -10.64 32.54 24.28
N VAL A 58 -11.84 32.98 24.67
CA VAL A 58 -13.09 32.62 23.97
C VAL A 58 -13.06 33.11 22.53
N TYR A 59 -12.68 34.37 22.28
CA TYR A 59 -12.56 34.89 20.92
C TYR A 59 -11.51 34.15 20.09
N GLU A 60 -10.36 33.83 20.67
CA GLU A 60 -9.33 33.03 19.98
C GLU A 60 -9.88 31.65 19.59
N LEU A 61 -10.60 30.99 20.50
CA LEU A 61 -11.22 29.69 20.25
C LEU A 61 -12.30 29.76 19.17
N GLN A 62 -13.15 30.79 19.18
CA GLN A 62 -14.17 31.02 18.15
C GLN A 62 -13.54 31.24 16.76
N ASN A 63 -12.49 32.05 16.68
CA ASN A 63 -11.77 32.27 15.42
C ASN A 63 -11.12 30.97 14.92
N ASN A 64 -10.55 30.18 15.83
CA ASN A 64 -9.96 28.89 15.48
C ASN A 64 -11.03 27.91 14.98
N GLU A 65 -12.21 27.88 15.61
CA GLU A 65 -13.35 27.08 15.19
C GLU A 65 -13.77 27.43 13.76
N GLU A 66 -13.98 28.71 13.46
CA GLU A 66 -14.35 29.19 12.11
C GLU A 66 -13.29 28.79 11.05
N VAL A 67 -12.01 28.96 11.37
CA VAL A 67 -10.91 28.54 10.48
C VAL A 67 -10.92 27.03 10.24
N LEU A 68 -11.16 26.24 11.29
CA LEU A 68 -11.22 24.78 11.18
C LEU A 68 -12.43 24.32 10.37
N GLU A 69 -13.60 24.95 10.57
CA GLU A 69 -14.79 24.69 9.75
C GLU A 69 -14.54 25.00 8.28
N GLY A 70 -13.92 26.14 7.97
CA GLY A 70 -13.51 26.51 6.61
C GLY A 70 -12.58 25.47 5.98
N ARG A 71 -11.59 24.98 6.73
CA ARG A 71 -10.70 23.90 6.27
C ARG A 71 -11.45 22.59 6.01
N ILE A 72 -12.39 22.23 6.88
CA ILE A 72 -13.22 21.03 6.71
C ILE A 72 -14.07 21.14 5.44
N LEU A 73 -14.70 22.28 5.20
CA LEU A 73 -15.47 22.51 3.98
C LEU A 73 -14.60 22.42 2.72
N HIS A 74 -13.43 23.04 2.73
CA HIS A 74 -12.48 22.97 1.62
C HIS A 74 -12.01 21.53 1.35
N LEU A 75 -11.70 20.77 2.40
CA LEU A 75 -11.30 19.36 2.26
C LEU A 75 -12.44 18.50 1.71
N LYS A 76 -13.67 18.70 2.18
CA LYS A 76 -14.86 18.00 1.65
C LYS A 76 -15.04 18.26 0.16
N TYR A 77 -14.93 19.52 -0.27
CA TYR A 77 -15.00 19.89 -1.67
C TYR A 77 -13.89 19.21 -2.51
N ASN A 78 -12.66 19.19 -2.00
CA ASN A 78 -11.54 18.52 -2.68
C ASN A 78 -11.72 17.00 -2.78
N MET A 79 -12.36 16.37 -1.79
CA MET A 79 -12.69 14.96 -1.85
C MET A 79 -13.73 14.68 -2.93
N GLU A 80 -14.82 15.46 -2.95
CA GLU A 80 -15.90 15.27 -3.93
C GLU A 80 -15.44 15.49 -5.38
N THR A 81 -14.54 16.47 -5.60
CA THR A 81 -13.94 16.70 -6.92
C THR A 81 -13.00 15.56 -7.33
N ARG A 82 -12.23 15.00 -6.40
CA ARG A 82 -11.39 13.82 -6.65
C ARG A 82 -12.21 12.58 -6.97
N GLU A 83 -13.30 12.33 -6.25
CA GLU A 83 -14.20 11.20 -6.51
C GLU A 83 -14.78 11.27 -7.93
N LYS A 84 -15.23 12.45 -8.38
CA LYS A 84 -15.71 12.67 -9.75
C LYS A 84 -14.62 12.39 -10.79
N HIS A 85 -13.41 12.86 -10.53
CA HIS A 85 -12.26 12.63 -11.41
C HIS A 85 -11.86 11.15 -11.48
N ASP A 86 -11.84 10.46 -10.34
CA ASP A 86 -11.51 9.04 -10.27
C ASP A 86 -12.57 8.19 -10.99
N ALA A 87 -13.86 8.51 -10.85
CA ALA A 87 -14.93 7.88 -11.60
C ALA A 87 -14.74 8.05 -13.12
N GLN A 88 -14.34 9.24 -13.58
CA GLN A 88 -14.05 9.50 -15.00
C GLN A 88 -12.84 8.69 -15.50
N ILE A 89 -11.78 8.59 -14.69
CA ILE A 89 -10.61 7.76 -15.02
C ILE A 89 -11.00 6.29 -15.13
N ILE A 90 -11.73 5.76 -14.15
CA ILE A 90 -12.17 4.36 -14.13
C ILE A 90 -12.98 4.05 -15.40
N PHE A 91 -13.97 4.90 -15.73
CA PHE A 91 -14.78 4.74 -16.93
C PHE A 91 -13.93 4.71 -18.21
N SER A 92 -12.95 5.61 -18.33
CA SER A 92 -12.06 5.66 -19.49
C SER A 92 -11.20 4.40 -19.62
N ARG A 93 -10.71 3.86 -18.49
CA ARG A 93 -9.88 2.65 -18.43
C ARG A 93 -10.70 1.40 -18.75
N GLU A 94 -11.92 1.30 -18.25
CA GLU A 94 -12.82 0.18 -18.57
C GLU A 94 -13.12 0.11 -20.08
N LYS A 95 -13.34 1.26 -20.71
CA LYS A 95 -13.53 1.34 -22.17
C LYS A 95 -12.29 0.87 -22.93
N GLN A 96 -11.10 1.28 -22.51
CA GLN A 96 -9.85 0.81 -23.12
C GLN A 96 -9.65 -0.69 -22.91
N LEU A 97 -9.91 -1.19 -21.70
CA LEU A 97 -9.81 -2.60 -21.37
C LEU A 97 -10.78 -3.45 -22.19
N SER A 98 -12.01 -2.98 -22.41
CA SER A 98 -12.99 -3.65 -23.28
C SER A 98 -12.49 -3.78 -24.72
N LYS A 99 -11.89 -2.71 -25.27
CA LYS A 99 -11.27 -2.76 -26.61
C LYS A 99 -10.09 -3.72 -26.66
N ALA A 100 -9.22 -3.70 -25.66
CA ALA A 100 -8.09 -4.62 -25.58
C ALA A 100 -8.55 -6.09 -25.48
N LYS A 101 -9.57 -6.37 -24.67
CA LYS A 101 -10.17 -7.70 -24.55
C LYS A 101 -10.72 -8.22 -25.89
N LYS A 102 -11.40 -7.38 -26.67
CA LYS A 102 -11.88 -7.75 -28.01
C LYS A 102 -10.74 -8.13 -28.95
N LYS A 103 -9.67 -7.31 -28.98
CA LYS A 103 -8.48 -7.60 -29.80
C LYS A 103 -7.78 -8.90 -29.38
N VAL A 104 -7.68 -9.16 -28.08
CA VAL A 104 -7.10 -10.42 -27.59
C VAL A 104 -7.93 -11.61 -28.07
N LEU A 105 -9.27 -11.50 -28.03
CA LEU A 105 -10.15 -12.57 -28.52
C LEU A 105 -10.03 -12.78 -30.04
N GLU A 106 -9.94 -11.70 -30.82
CA GLU A 106 -9.70 -11.76 -32.27
C GLU A 106 -8.39 -12.49 -32.58
N LEU A 107 -7.28 -12.10 -31.92
CA LEU A 107 -5.99 -12.75 -32.07
C LEU A 107 -5.99 -14.22 -31.62
N GLN A 108 -6.73 -14.56 -30.55
CA GLN A 108 -6.90 -15.96 -30.13
C GLN A 108 -7.58 -16.80 -31.20
N ASN A 109 -8.61 -16.27 -31.86
CA ASN A 109 -9.29 -16.96 -32.95
C ASN A 109 -8.37 -17.13 -34.17
N GLU A 110 -7.55 -16.14 -34.50
CA GLU A 110 -6.56 -16.24 -35.58
C GLU A 110 -5.51 -17.31 -35.29
N ILE A 111 -5.01 -17.40 -34.06
CA ILE A 111 -4.07 -18.45 -33.64
C ILE A 111 -4.69 -19.84 -33.85
N ILE A 112 -5.93 -20.05 -33.40
CA ILE A 112 -6.64 -21.33 -33.57
C ILE A 112 -6.74 -21.71 -35.05
N GLN A 113 -7.12 -20.77 -35.92
CA GLN A 113 -7.21 -21.02 -37.36
C GLN A 113 -5.84 -21.36 -37.99
N ILE A 114 -4.77 -20.74 -37.52
CA ILE A 114 -3.41 -21.05 -37.98
C ILE A 114 -3.02 -22.48 -37.54
N GLU A 115 -3.29 -22.84 -36.28
CA GLU A 115 -3.01 -24.17 -35.76
C GLU A 115 -3.75 -25.27 -36.54
N GLU A 116 -5.03 -25.05 -36.87
CA GLU A 116 -5.83 -25.97 -37.71
C GLU A 116 -5.25 -26.13 -39.12
N LYS A 117 -4.86 -25.01 -39.76
CA LYS A 117 -4.22 -25.05 -41.09
C LYS A 117 -2.89 -25.79 -41.04
N MET A 118 -2.08 -25.56 -40.00
CA MET A 118 -0.82 -26.29 -39.81
C MET A 118 -1.04 -27.79 -39.64
N LEU A 119 -2.06 -28.20 -38.89
CA LEU A 119 -2.41 -29.62 -38.72
C LEU A 119 -2.84 -30.26 -40.05
N ASN A 120 -3.68 -29.57 -40.82
CA ASN A 120 -4.13 -30.04 -42.13
C ASN A 120 -2.99 -30.16 -43.13
N ASN A 121 -2.10 -29.16 -43.21
CA ASN A 121 -0.91 -29.20 -44.06
C ASN A 121 0.01 -30.38 -43.69
N LYS A 122 0.19 -30.65 -42.40
CA LYS A 122 0.97 -31.80 -41.95
C LYS A 122 0.35 -33.13 -42.33
N MET A 123 -0.99 -33.23 -42.39
CA MET A 123 -1.67 -34.43 -42.87
C MET A 123 -1.51 -34.62 -44.38
N THR A 124 -1.60 -33.55 -45.18
CA THR A 124 -1.42 -33.65 -46.63
C THR A 124 0.02 -33.99 -47.02
N GLU A 125 1.02 -33.46 -46.31
CA GLU A 125 2.42 -33.84 -46.48
C GLU A 125 2.66 -35.34 -46.25
N LYS A 126 2.04 -35.92 -45.21
CA LYS A 126 2.16 -37.36 -44.93
C LYS A 126 1.59 -38.23 -46.06
N LEU A 127 0.39 -37.92 -46.54
CA LEU A 127 -0.25 -38.62 -47.66
C LEU A 127 0.63 -38.60 -48.91
N ASN A 128 1.17 -37.42 -49.25
CA ASN A 128 2.05 -37.26 -50.40
C ASN A 128 3.38 -38.05 -50.28
N THR A 129 3.90 -38.27 -49.05
CA THR A 129 5.11 -39.08 -48.84
C THR A 129 4.86 -40.58 -48.92
N GLU A 130 3.66 -41.05 -48.54
CA GLU A 130 3.29 -42.46 -48.65
C GLU A 130 3.11 -42.87 -50.12
N ASP A 131 2.47 -42.04 -50.93
CA ASP A 131 2.29 -42.28 -52.37
C ASP A 131 3.63 -42.36 -53.14
N LYS A 132 4.64 -41.59 -52.72
CA LYS A 132 5.99 -41.67 -53.29
C LYS A 132 6.73 -42.96 -52.90
N LYS A 133 6.51 -43.48 -51.69
CA LYS A 133 7.12 -44.76 -51.26
C LYS A 133 6.50 -45.96 -51.96
N THR A 134 5.19 -45.97 -52.21
CA THR A 134 4.53 -47.03 -52.99
C THR A 134 4.95 -47.04 -54.45
N LEU A 135 5.29 -45.87 -55.03
CA LEU A 135 5.83 -45.79 -56.39
C LEU A 135 7.31 -46.23 -56.48
N SER A 136 8.12 -46.01 -55.45
CA SER A 136 9.54 -46.41 -55.45
C SER A 136 9.79 -47.89 -55.06
N ALA A 137 8.81 -48.58 -54.48
CA ALA A 137 8.95 -50.00 -54.10
C ALA A 137 8.75 -51.00 -55.25
N ARG A 138 8.47 -50.52 -56.49
CA ARG A 138 8.27 -51.39 -57.67
C ARG A 138 9.52 -51.57 -58.54
N GLU A 139 10.63 -50.92 -58.19
CA GLU A 139 11.90 -51.02 -58.90
C GLU A 139 13.04 -51.16 -57.90
N THR A 140 13.23 -52.36 -57.34
CA THR A 140 14.56 -52.95 -56.99
C THR A 140 14.37 -54.26 -56.21
N GLU A 141 14.70 -55.38 -56.86
CA GLU A 141 15.17 -56.57 -56.15
C GLU A 141 16.51 -56.23 -55.47
N PRO A 142 16.69 -56.49 -54.16
CA PRO A 142 17.98 -56.31 -53.52
C PRO A 142 18.89 -57.53 -53.77
N PRO A 143 20.18 -57.33 -54.11
CA PRO A 143 21.18 -58.37 -53.96
C PRO A 143 21.46 -58.62 -52.46
N GLU A 144 21.59 -59.89 -52.12
CA GLU A 144 22.04 -60.39 -50.82
C GLU A 144 23.40 -59.80 -50.46
N TYR A 145 23.50 -59.13 -49.31
CA TYR A 145 24.77 -59.04 -48.60
C TYR A 145 24.58 -59.13 -47.09
N GLU A 146 25.56 -59.79 -46.51
CA GLU A 146 25.67 -60.36 -45.18
C GLU A 146 26.49 -59.43 -44.26
N ASN A 147 26.29 -59.57 -42.94
CA ASN A 147 27.16 -59.10 -41.84
C ASN A 147 27.15 -57.57 -41.55
N GLN A 148 27.29 -57.08 -40.31
CA GLN A 148 27.76 -57.65 -39.05
C GLN A 148 27.26 -56.79 -37.87
N GLU A 149 27.14 -57.43 -36.70
CA GLU A 149 26.85 -56.83 -35.40
C GLU A 149 27.91 -55.79 -34.97
N GLU A 150 27.49 -54.66 -34.38
CA GLU A 150 28.30 -54.03 -33.34
C GLU A 150 27.44 -53.20 -32.36
N THR A 151 27.25 -53.80 -31.18
CA THR A 151 26.78 -53.15 -29.96
C THR A 151 27.81 -52.16 -29.42
N GLN A 152 27.43 -50.91 -29.10
CA GLN A 152 28.20 -50.10 -28.15
C GLN A 152 27.30 -49.26 -27.23
N LYS A 153 27.84 -49.09 -26.03
CA LYS A 153 27.21 -48.85 -24.73
C LYS A 153 26.95 -47.38 -24.45
N ALA A 154 26.05 -47.16 -23.50
CA ALA A 154 25.80 -45.90 -22.82
C ALA A 154 27.04 -45.29 -22.16
N THR A 155 27.05 -43.95 -22.05
CA THR A 155 27.49 -43.24 -20.82
C THR A 155 26.80 -41.86 -20.73
N PRO A 156 26.28 -41.47 -19.55
CA PRO A 156 25.84 -40.12 -19.26
C PRO A 156 26.92 -39.37 -18.47
N ILE A 157 27.41 -38.22 -18.95
CA ILE A 157 28.20 -37.29 -18.14
C ILE A 157 27.90 -35.84 -18.55
N CYS A 158 27.33 -35.08 -17.62
CA CYS A 158 27.70 -33.67 -17.44
C CYS A 158 27.88 -33.42 -15.94
N ARG A 159 29.15 -33.46 -15.52
CA ARG A 159 29.64 -32.92 -14.25
C ARG A 159 29.87 -31.43 -14.46
N HIS A 160 28.95 -30.57 -14.03
CA HIS A 160 29.27 -29.22 -13.54
C HIS A 160 28.11 -28.77 -12.63
N GLY A 161 28.35 -28.86 -11.32
CA GLY A 161 27.81 -27.84 -10.41
C GLY A 161 28.55 -26.52 -10.69
N VAL A 162 28.05 -25.34 -10.35
CA VAL A 162 26.95 -25.02 -9.45
C VAL A 162 26.42 -23.61 -9.85
N ILE A 163 25.13 -23.40 -9.59
CA ILE A 163 24.40 -22.14 -9.28
C ILE A 163 23.89 -21.25 -10.43
N ASP A 164 22.56 -21.05 -10.34
CA ASP A 164 21.67 -20.04 -10.90
C ASP A 164 21.32 -20.03 -12.39
N GLY A 165 20.11 -20.54 -12.67
CA GLY A 165 19.31 -20.05 -13.79
C GLY A 165 18.74 -21.11 -14.74
N CYS A 166 18.07 -22.15 -14.23
CA CYS A 166 17.16 -22.92 -15.07
C CYS A 166 15.73 -22.93 -14.53
N VAL A 167 14.87 -22.30 -15.32
CA VAL A 167 13.45 -22.07 -15.12
C VAL A 167 12.70 -23.37 -15.38
N LYS A 168 12.12 -23.99 -14.33
CA LYS A 168 10.82 -24.70 -14.33
C LYS A 168 10.64 -25.55 -13.06
N CYS A 169 10.20 -24.91 -11.98
CA CYS A 169 9.27 -25.53 -11.03
C CYS A 169 8.15 -24.52 -10.77
N ARG A 170 7.10 -24.60 -11.61
CA ARG A 170 5.81 -23.95 -11.38
C ARG A 170 4.95 -24.92 -10.58
N THR A 171 4.61 -24.56 -9.35
CA THR A 171 3.28 -24.84 -8.78
C THR A 171 2.90 -23.69 -7.85
N ASN A 172 1.69 -23.18 -8.09
CA ASN A 172 1.03 -22.09 -7.37
C ASN A 172 0.92 -22.35 -5.87
N VAL A 173 1.14 -21.33 -5.03
CA VAL A 173 0.29 -21.02 -3.88
C VAL A 173 0.32 -19.49 -3.66
N LEU A 174 -0.88 -18.94 -3.54
CA LEU A 174 -1.22 -17.56 -3.17
C LEU A 174 -0.65 -17.23 -1.78
N ASP A 175 -0.12 -16.02 -1.55
CA ASP A 175 -0.67 -15.14 -0.52
C ASP A 175 0.01 -13.76 -0.38
N SER A 176 -0.83 -12.74 -0.57
CA SER A 176 -1.00 -11.52 0.23
C SER A 176 0.19 -10.70 0.79
N LYS A 177 0.15 -9.40 0.41
CA LYS A 177 0.42 -8.19 1.22
C LYS A 177 1.87 -7.88 1.65
N LYS A 178 2.45 -6.80 1.14
CA LYS A 178 2.60 -5.51 1.85
C LYS A 178 3.51 -4.49 1.13
N GLU A 179 3.00 -3.26 1.13
CA GLU A 179 3.71 -1.98 1.30
C GLU A 179 4.55 -1.37 0.17
N VAL A 180 3.85 -0.51 -0.56
CA VAL A 180 4.32 0.72 -1.19
C VAL A 180 5.09 1.58 -0.18
N LYS A 181 6.41 1.74 -0.37
CA LYS A 181 7.16 2.86 0.24
C LYS A 181 7.10 4.06 -0.70
N LYS A 182 6.35 5.07 -0.27
CA LYS A 182 6.46 6.45 -0.74
C LYS A 182 6.91 7.33 0.41
N ASN A 183 7.86 8.21 0.08
CA ASN A 183 8.00 9.59 0.53
C ASN A 183 8.88 9.94 1.75
N ASN A 184 9.56 11.07 1.53
CA ASN A 184 10.04 12.11 2.44
C ASN A 184 11.45 12.00 3.01
N CYS A 185 12.41 12.57 2.27
CA CYS A 185 13.58 13.21 2.85
C CYS A 185 13.35 14.73 2.79
N TYR A 186 13.06 15.32 3.94
CA TYR A 186 13.01 16.77 4.15
C TYR A 186 14.43 17.31 4.23
N GLN A 187 14.67 18.43 3.54
CA GLN A 187 15.81 19.30 3.76
C GLN A 187 15.70 19.94 5.15
N SER A 188 16.84 20.09 5.81
CA SER A 188 17.10 21.02 6.92
C SER A 188 18.23 21.95 6.50
#